data_AF-A0A7J6Y9M3-F1
#
_entry.id   AF-A0A7J6Y9M3-F1
#
_cell.length_a   1.000
_cell.length_b   1.000
_cell.length_c   1.000
_cell.angle_alpha   90.00
_cell.angle_beta   90.00
_cell.angle_gamma   90.00
#
_symmetry.space_group_name_H-M   'P 1'
#
loop_
_entity.id
_entity.type
_entity.pdbx_description
1 polymer ?
#
loop_
_entity_poly.entity_id
_entity_poly.type
_entity_poly.pdbx_seq_one_letter_code
_entity_poly.pdbx_strand_id
1 'polypeptide(L)'
;MLARTLLRFEKTGRTARGVDFLRNRFTNKASAFTRKEREHLGVVGLLPPAVESIDDQVDRVWVQFNLLSSPINRYQLLRGIMDINVTLFYKFVQKHIKETLPVIYTPTVGEACERYGAIFMRDHGLYVSMQERGNIRQCLKNLRKPNIDIMVVTDGSRILGLGDLGANGMGISIGKCSLYVAGAGIRPSRVLPVMLDVGTNNEKLRNDPLYLGQRTSRAQDREFYELLDEFMEAASAEWPNAVIQFEDFSNNHCFDIMERYQKKYRCFNDDIQGTGAVIAAGFLNAMHVSGVPVNEQRVVFLGAGSAATGVAEIIAELAALELETSVEKVRNSVYLVDSKGLVTTTRGDELAPHKVPWARTDIAPEQNESLRTLTDVVRHVRPTALIGLAAAGGAFTEEMIKYMASYCKRPILFPLSNPSSKSEVNPDDAYKWTNGTAIVASGSPFPSSVVDGKVLSPAQGNNLYIFPGVGLGCVIAQSPYIPQEVFVTAALALSRLVDTEVVLAEGKLYPSIDGVRNVSMHVAVDVIEELQRMGLAKTDLPRNKSDLINLVKQFMWEPQYLEPEYYLSKRFD
;
A
#
# COMPACT_ATOMS: atom_id res chain seq x y z
N MET A 1 24.42 11.37 -18.24
CA MET A 1 23.40 11.55 -19.31
C MET A 1 21.96 11.83 -18.77
N LEU A 2 21.76 12.06 -17.46
CA LEU A 2 20.45 12.00 -16.76
C LEU A 2 19.72 13.34 -16.52
N ALA A 3 20.31 14.48 -16.89
CA ALA A 3 19.77 15.82 -16.63
C ALA A 3 18.83 16.37 -17.72
N ARG A 4 18.78 15.76 -18.91
CA ARG A 4 18.06 16.33 -20.07
C ARG A 4 16.54 16.18 -20.03
N THR A 5 15.99 15.50 -19.02
CA THR A 5 14.61 14.97 -19.11
C THR A 5 13.55 15.82 -18.40
N LEU A 6 13.93 16.73 -17.50
CA LEU A 6 12.95 17.43 -16.65
C LEU A 6 12.35 18.69 -17.29
N LEU A 7 12.98 19.26 -18.32
CA LEU A 7 12.51 20.47 -19.02
C LEU A 7 12.52 20.23 -20.54
N ARG A 8 11.63 19.39 -21.07
CA ARG A 8 11.52 19.20 -22.52
C ARG A 8 10.57 20.22 -23.14
N PHE A 9 11.06 21.46 -23.26
CA PHE A 9 10.53 22.47 -24.19
C PHE A 9 11.10 22.32 -25.62
N GLU A 10 11.89 21.27 -25.88
CA GLU A 10 12.61 21.04 -27.15
C GLU A 10 11.73 21.07 -28.40
N LYS A 11 10.42 20.77 -28.30
CA LYS A 11 9.50 20.85 -29.45
C LYS A 11 9.08 22.27 -29.86
N THR A 12 9.33 23.29 -29.02
CA THR A 12 8.91 24.68 -29.29
C THR A 12 10.03 25.61 -29.73
N GLY A 13 11.29 25.14 -29.76
CA GLY A 13 12.46 25.99 -30.03
C GLY A 13 12.77 27.02 -28.95
N ARG A 14 11.92 27.16 -27.92
CA ARG A 14 12.13 28.05 -26.78
C ARG A 14 12.91 27.34 -25.67
N THR A 15 14.05 27.89 -25.30
CA THR A 15 14.85 27.38 -24.18
C THR A 15 14.23 27.81 -22.85
N ALA A 16 14.02 26.88 -21.93
CA ALA A 16 13.42 27.16 -20.61
C ALA A 16 14.26 28.18 -19.85
N ARG A 17 13.68 29.29 -19.36
CA ARG A 17 14.38 30.32 -18.58
C ARG A 17 13.42 31.05 -17.63
N GLY A 18 13.95 31.67 -16.58
CA GLY A 18 13.18 32.49 -15.66
C GLY A 18 12.05 31.71 -14.99
N VAL A 19 10.81 32.18 -15.17
CA VAL A 19 9.59 31.57 -14.59
C VAL A 19 9.40 30.10 -14.95
N ASP A 20 9.99 29.61 -16.05
CA ASP A 20 9.89 28.20 -16.46
C ASP A 20 10.50 27.26 -15.40
N PHE A 21 11.59 27.67 -14.75
CA PHE A 21 12.20 26.92 -13.65
C PHE A 21 11.36 26.98 -12.37
N LEU A 22 10.74 28.13 -12.09
CA LEU A 22 9.88 28.32 -10.92
C LEU A 22 8.57 27.52 -11.02
N ARG A 23 8.07 27.30 -12.25
CA ARG A 23 6.85 26.53 -12.52
C ARG A 23 7.07 25.04 -12.63
N ASN A 24 8.30 24.60 -12.84
CA ASN A 24 8.63 23.19 -12.94
C ASN A 24 8.94 22.59 -11.56
N ARG A 25 7.95 21.91 -10.99
CA ARG A 25 7.99 21.28 -9.67
C ARG A 25 9.15 20.31 -9.41
N PHE A 26 9.78 19.76 -10.45
CA PHE A 26 10.91 18.84 -10.32
C PHE A 26 12.28 19.53 -10.31
N THR A 27 12.35 20.78 -10.80
CA THR A 27 13.61 21.54 -10.88
C THR A 27 13.60 22.80 -10.03
N ASN A 28 12.43 23.24 -9.57
CA ASN A 28 12.27 24.40 -8.72
C ASN A 28 12.94 24.17 -7.36
N LYS A 29 13.83 25.09 -6.96
CA LYS A 29 14.46 25.15 -5.63
C LYS A 29 13.82 26.23 -4.73
N ALA A 30 12.89 27.01 -5.28
CA ALA A 30 12.32 28.20 -4.62
C ALA A 30 13.43 29.12 -4.06
N SER A 31 13.35 29.49 -2.79
CA SER A 31 14.36 30.28 -2.06
C SER A 31 15.75 29.64 -2.02
N ALA A 32 15.90 28.35 -2.31
CA ALA A 32 17.19 27.66 -2.28
C ALA A 32 18.01 27.77 -3.58
N PHE A 33 17.52 28.50 -4.60
CA PHE A 33 18.39 28.91 -5.70
C PHE A 33 19.49 29.84 -5.16
N THR A 34 20.75 29.49 -5.40
CA THR A 34 21.90 30.34 -5.05
C THR A 34 21.90 31.62 -5.87
N ARG A 35 22.61 32.65 -5.42
CA ARG A 35 22.66 33.92 -6.17
C ARG A 35 23.14 33.73 -7.62
N LYS A 36 24.18 32.92 -7.82
CA LYS A 36 24.73 32.58 -9.14
C LYS A 36 23.72 31.84 -10.01
N GLU A 37 23.00 30.86 -9.45
CA GLU A 37 21.91 30.18 -10.16
C GLU A 37 20.81 31.17 -10.54
N ARG A 38 20.43 32.10 -9.66
CA ARG A 38 19.38 33.07 -9.93
C ARG A 38 19.73 33.99 -11.10
N GLU A 39 20.97 34.49 -11.15
CA GLU A 39 21.48 35.34 -12.23
C GLU A 39 21.51 34.57 -13.55
N HIS A 40 22.08 33.37 -13.54
CA HIS A 40 22.20 32.53 -14.73
C HIS A 40 20.83 32.16 -15.31
N LEU A 41 19.94 31.62 -14.46
CA LEU A 41 18.60 31.18 -14.86
C LEU A 41 17.64 32.34 -15.16
N GLY A 42 18.00 33.59 -14.84
CA GLY A 42 17.15 34.76 -15.05
C GLY A 42 15.95 34.83 -14.09
N VAL A 43 16.14 34.43 -12.83
CA VAL A 43 15.11 34.51 -11.76
C VAL A 43 15.40 35.57 -10.70
N VAL A 44 16.41 36.43 -10.91
CA VAL A 44 16.65 37.61 -10.06
C VAL A 44 15.42 38.52 -10.07
N GLY A 45 14.99 39.00 -8.90
CA GLY A 45 13.79 39.82 -8.74
C GLY A 45 12.48 39.03 -8.67
N LEU A 46 12.49 37.71 -8.94
CA LEU A 46 11.30 36.85 -8.87
C LEU A 46 11.15 36.11 -7.54
N LEU A 47 12.16 36.20 -6.66
CA LEU A 47 12.23 35.50 -5.38
C LEU A 47 12.67 36.46 -4.26
N PRO A 48 12.25 36.25 -3.00
CA PRO A 48 12.79 36.98 -1.86
C PRO A 48 14.33 36.91 -1.82
N PRO A 49 15.02 37.95 -1.31
CA PRO A 49 16.48 38.05 -1.41
C PRO A 49 17.23 36.99 -0.59
N ALA A 50 16.62 36.44 0.47
CA ALA A 50 17.19 35.37 1.27
C ALA A 50 17.44 34.10 0.43
N VAL A 51 18.59 33.47 0.65
CA VAL A 51 18.94 32.15 0.09
C VAL A 51 18.85 31.15 1.24
N GLU A 52 17.93 30.21 1.13
CA GLU A 52 17.71 29.15 2.13
C GLU A 52 18.47 27.87 1.73
N SER A 53 18.90 27.07 2.71
CA SER A 53 19.19 25.67 2.49
C SER A 53 17.89 24.85 2.37
N ILE A 54 17.98 23.59 1.95
CA ILE A 54 16.79 22.72 1.96
C ILE A 54 16.27 22.48 3.38
N ASP A 55 17.15 22.46 4.39
CA ASP A 55 16.76 22.22 5.77
C ASP A 55 16.06 23.45 6.37
N ASP A 56 16.49 24.68 6.03
CA ASP A 56 15.76 25.91 6.39
C ASP A 56 14.33 25.91 5.82
N GLN A 57 14.18 25.45 4.57
CA GLN A 57 12.87 25.31 3.94
C GLN A 57 12.00 24.26 4.63
N VAL A 58 12.59 23.15 5.04
CA VAL A 58 11.91 22.09 5.81
C VAL A 58 11.43 22.62 7.15
N ASP A 59 12.25 23.38 7.86
CA ASP A 59 11.87 23.98 9.15
C ASP A 59 10.75 25.01 8.98
N ARG A 60 10.78 25.79 7.88
CA ARG A 60 9.67 26.68 7.53
C ARG A 60 8.36 25.92 7.22
N VAL A 61 8.43 24.79 6.51
CA VAL A 61 7.26 23.92 6.29
C VAL A 61 6.77 23.33 7.61
N TRP A 62 7.67 22.96 8.53
CA TRP A 62 7.31 22.43 9.84
C TRP A 62 6.51 23.43 10.67
N VAL A 63 6.90 24.71 10.65
CA VAL A 63 6.10 25.80 11.27
C VAL A 63 4.71 25.86 10.66
N GLN A 64 4.59 25.88 9.33
CA GLN A 64 3.30 25.94 8.63
C GLN A 64 2.42 24.71 8.92
N PHE A 65 3.01 23.53 8.97
CA PHE A 65 2.31 22.27 9.26
C PHE A 65 1.71 22.27 10.67
N ASN A 66 2.44 22.79 11.66
CA ASN A 66 1.99 22.86 13.05
C ASN A 66 0.97 23.96 13.33
N LEU A 67 0.91 25.02 12.49
CA LEU A 67 -0.16 26.03 12.56
C LEU A 67 -1.53 25.46 12.19
N LEU A 68 -1.58 24.35 11.44
CA LEU A 68 -2.81 23.71 11.01
C LEU A 68 -3.20 22.63 12.03
N SER A 69 -4.42 22.73 12.57
CA SER A 69 -4.95 21.76 13.54
C SER A 69 -5.61 20.55 12.88
N SER A 70 -6.32 20.75 11.77
CA SER A 70 -7.04 19.69 11.07
C SER A 70 -6.14 18.90 10.11
N PRO A 71 -6.14 17.55 10.14
CA PRO A 71 -5.37 16.72 9.22
C PRO A 71 -5.61 17.03 7.74
N ILE A 72 -6.85 17.28 7.33
CA ILE A 72 -7.18 17.60 5.92
C ILE A 72 -6.55 18.90 5.44
N ASN A 73 -6.39 19.89 6.33
CA ASN A 73 -5.72 21.14 6.00
C ASN A 73 -4.21 20.91 5.85
N ARG A 74 -3.62 20.07 6.70
CA ARG A 74 -2.23 19.62 6.55
C ARG A 74 -2.03 18.86 5.25
N TYR A 75 -2.99 18.02 4.85
CA TYR A 75 -2.98 17.35 3.55
C TYR A 75 -2.94 18.39 2.42
N GLN A 76 -3.84 19.37 2.40
CA GLN A 76 -3.83 20.42 1.37
C GLN A 76 -2.51 21.23 1.33
N LEU A 77 -1.93 21.56 2.49
CA LEU A 77 -0.61 22.20 2.57
C LEU A 77 0.45 21.33 1.86
N LEU A 78 0.53 20.05 2.22
CA LEU A 78 1.52 19.13 1.66
C LEU A 78 1.29 18.90 0.16
N ARG A 79 0.03 18.84 -0.30
CA ARG A 79 -0.32 18.78 -1.73
C ARG A 79 0.17 20.02 -2.49
N GLY A 80 -0.05 21.22 -1.93
CA GLY A 80 0.43 22.47 -2.51
C GLY A 80 1.96 22.53 -2.59
N ILE A 81 2.67 22.05 -1.57
CA ILE A 81 4.14 21.96 -1.60
C ILE A 81 4.57 21.00 -2.71
N MET A 82 3.94 19.82 -2.81
CA MET A 82 4.24 18.85 -3.84
C MET A 82 4.12 19.47 -5.24
N ASP A 83 3.11 20.30 -5.47
CA ASP A 83 2.82 20.98 -6.73
C ASP A 83 3.85 22.03 -7.15
N ILE A 84 4.55 22.59 -6.17
CA ILE A 84 5.52 23.67 -6.38
C ILE A 84 6.95 23.14 -6.36
N ASN A 85 7.25 22.19 -5.46
CA ASN A 85 8.59 21.71 -5.19
C ASN A 85 8.55 20.26 -4.66
N VAL A 86 8.72 19.32 -5.57
CA VAL A 86 8.69 17.88 -5.29
C VAL A 86 9.83 17.45 -4.36
N THR A 87 11.02 18.01 -4.55
CA THR A 87 12.18 17.69 -3.71
C THR A 87 11.93 18.09 -2.26
N LEU A 88 11.45 19.31 -2.02
CA LEU A 88 11.11 19.79 -0.68
C LEU A 88 10.00 18.97 -0.03
N PHE A 89 8.95 18.62 -0.78
CA PHE A 89 7.89 17.75 -0.28
C PHE A 89 8.45 16.42 0.26
N TYR A 90 9.26 15.71 -0.53
CA TYR A 90 9.78 14.42 -0.09
C TYR A 90 10.87 14.54 0.99
N LYS A 91 11.67 15.62 1.00
CA LYS A 91 12.60 15.90 2.09
C LYS A 91 11.86 16.11 3.41
N PHE A 92 10.77 16.87 3.38
CA PHE A 92 9.92 17.09 4.55
C PHE A 92 9.26 15.80 5.04
N VAL A 93 8.65 15.03 4.13
CA VAL A 93 8.03 13.73 4.46
C VAL A 93 9.05 12.77 5.07
N GLN A 94 10.28 12.70 4.55
CA GLN A 94 11.30 11.82 5.14
C GLN A 94 11.76 12.25 6.53
N LYS A 95 11.94 13.56 6.76
CA LYS A 95 12.35 14.07 8.09
C LYS A 95 11.26 13.85 9.15
N HIS A 96 10.00 13.88 8.75
CA HIS A 96 8.83 13.83 9.64
C HIS A 96 7.85 12.71 9.23
N ILE A 97 8.37 11.51 8.94
CA ILE A 97 7.55 10.44 8.35
C ILE A 97 6.42 9.99 9.28
N LYS A 98 6.66 9.94 10.59
CA LYS A 98 5.64 9.58 11.58
C LYS A 98 4.46 10.53 11.59
N GLU A 99 4.71 11.83 11.49
CA GLU A 99 3.68 12.86 11.53
C GLU A 99 3.01 13.08 10.18
N THR A 100 3.74 12.85 9.09
CA THR A 100 3.23 13.08 7.73
C THR A 100 2.54 11.88 7.13
N LEU A 101 2.92 10.64 7.48
CA LEU A 101 2.32 9.42 6.93
C LEU A 101 0.80 9.37 7.15
N PRO A 102 0.26 9.66 8.36
CA PRO A 102 -1.19 9.68 8.58
C PRO A 102 -1.92 10.80 7.82
N VAL A 103 -1.18 11.80 7.32
CA VAL A 103 -1.69 12.95 6.56
C VAL A 103 -1.68 12.66 5.06
N ILE A 104 -0.59 12.12 4.51
CA ILE A 104 -0.45 11.86 3.07
C ILE A 104 -1.09 10.54 2.64
N TYR A 105 -1.41 9.66 3.59
CA TYR A 105 -2.10 8.40 3.37
C TYR A 105 -3.15 8.16 4.47
N THR A 106 -3.36 6.93 4.92
CA THR A 106 -4.42 6.60 5.87
C THR A 106 -4.15 7.17 7.27
N PRO A 107 -5.17 7.76 7.94
CA PRO A 107 -6.57 7.82 7.52
C PRO A 107 -6.95 9.04 6.65
N THR A 108 -6.17 10.12 6.63
CA THR A 108 -6.57 11.42 6.03
C THR A 108 -6.87 11.34 4.53
N VAL A 109 -6.19 10.45 3.79
CA VAL A 109 -6.46 10.25 2.35
C VAL A 109 -7.88 9.80 2.07
N GLY A 110 -8.52 9.08 3.01
CA GLY A 110 -9.93 8.68 2.89
C GLY A 110 -10.85 9.90 2.87
N GLU A 111 -10.67 10.82 3.83
CA GLU A 111 -11.41 12.10 3.85
C GLU A 111 -11.11 12.94 2.60
N ALA A 112 -9.84 12.95 2.16
CA ALA A 112 -9.44 13.65 0.94
C ALA A 112 -10.13 13.07 -0.31
N CYS A 113 -10.37 11.76 -0.36
CA CYS A 113 -11.16 11.11 -1.41
C CYS A 113 -12.64 11.47 -1.28
N GLU A 114 -13.26 11.41 -0.10
CA GLU A 114 -14.67 11.82 0.05
C GLU A 114 -14.91 13.26 -0.43
N ARG A 115 -13.93 14.14 -0.21
CA ARG A 115 -13.99 15.57 -0.54
C ARG A 115 -13.24 15.94 -1.83
N TYR A 116 -12.78 14.97 -2.62
CA TYR A 116 -11.77 15.18 -3.67
C TYR A 116 -12.14 16.28 -4.66
N GLY A 117 -13.37 16.25 -5.18
CA GLY A 117 -13.87 17.28 -6.11
C GLY A 117 -13.85 18.69 -5.51
N ALA A 118 -14.20 18.83 -4.23
CA ALA A 118 -14.21 20.12 -3.53
C ALA A 118 -12.82 20.66 -3.19
N ILE A 119 -11.83 19.78 -3.01
CA ILE A 119 -10.44 20.16 -2.68
C ILE A 119 -9.48 20.08 -3.88
N PHE A 120 -10.01 19.80 -5.08
CA PHE A 120 -9.22 19.65 -6.28
C PHE A 120 -8.57 20.98 -6.67
N MET A 121 -7.25 20.94 -6.89
CA MET A 121 -6.46 22.11 -7.28
C MET A 121 -5.70 21.87 -8.59
N ARG A 122 -5.12 20.68 -8.75
CA ARG A 122 -4.27 20.34 -9.88
C ARG A 122 -4.28 18.83 -10.16
N ASP A 123 -4.17 18.49 -11.44
CA ASP A 123 -4.01 17.13 -11.94
C ASP A 123 -2.73 16.46 -11.40
N HIS A 124 -2.82 15.17 -11.07
CA HIS A 124 -1.74 14.40 -10.47
C HIS A 124 -1.64 12.95 -10.96
N GLY A 125 -2.02 12.72 -12.21
CA GLY A 125 -2.04 11.37 -12.74
C GLY A 125 -2.70 11.33 -14.11
N LEU A 126 -3.05 10.13 -14.51
CA LEU A 126 -3.81 9.85 -15.72
C LEU A 126 -5.24 9.48 -15.34
N TYR A 127 -6.21 10.15 -15.96
CA TYR A 127 -7.61 9.75 -15.93
C TYR A 127 -7.94 9.09 -17.25
N VAL A 128 -8.45 7.86 -17.20
CA VAL A 128 -8.95 7.12 -18.36
C VAL A 128 -10.40 6.79 -18.08
N SER A 129 -11.31 7.41 -18.81
CA SER A 129 -12.74 7.14 -18.68
C SER A 129 -13.24 6.23 -19.80
N MET A 130 -14.52 5.84 -19.73
CA MET A 130 -15.17 5.11 -20.82
C MET A 130 -15.16 5.88 -22.16
N GLN A 131 -14.99 7.20 -22.12
CA GLN A 131 -14.94 8.04 -23.33
C GLN A 131 -13.62 7.91 -24.09
N GLU A 132 -12.55 7.47 -23.42
CA GLU A 132 -11.22 7.28 -24.01
C GLU A 132 -11.03 5.87 -24.61
N ARG A 133 -12.03 5.00 -24.57
CA ARG A 133 -11.97 3.66 -25.18
C ARG A 133 -11.62 3.76 -26.67
N GLY A 134 -10.63 3.00 -27.10
CA GLY A 134 -10.03 3.03 -28.44
C GLY A 134 -8.92 4.07 -28.62
N ASN A 135 -8.64 4.90 -27.61
CA ASN A 135 -7.68 6.00 -27.68
C ASN A 135 -6.69 6.03 -26.49
N ILE A 136 -6.59 4.96 -25.71
CA ILE A 136 -5.76 4.96 -24.48
C ILE A 136 -4.29 5.20 -24.80
N ARG A 137 -3.76 4.61 -25.88
CA ARG A 137 -2.36 4.83 -26.30
C ARG A 137 -2.05 6.31 -26.53
N GLN A 138 -2.98 7.09 -27.07
CA GLN A 138 -2.78 8.53 -27.24
C GLN A 138 -2.83 9.27 -25.90
N CYS A 139 -3.71 8.86 -24.98
CA CYS A 139 -3.77 9.40 -23.63
C CYS A 139 -2.43 9.22 -22.89
N LEU A 140 -1.81 8.04 -23.01
CA LEU A 140 -0.47 7.78 -22.46
C LEU A 140 0.60 8.69 -23.08
N LYS A 141 0.59 8.86 -24.41
CA LYS A 141 1.54 9.74 -25.11
C LYS A 141 1.41 11.21 -24.71
N ASN A 142 0.22 11.67 -24.33
CA ASN A 142 -0.02 13.04 -23.87
C ASN A 142 0.73 13.37 -22.56
N LEU A 143 1.04 12.36 -21.73
CA LEU A 143 1.85 12.54 -20.51
C LEU A 143 3.30 12.97 -20.83
N ARG A 144 3.79 12.68 -22.03
CA ARG A 144 5.17 12.96 -22.48
C ARG A 144 6.23 12.44 -21.51
N LYS A 145 5.95 11.34 -20.82
CA LYS A 145 6.87 10.69 -19.89
C LYS A 145 7.67 9.62 -20.63
N PRO A 146 9.01 9.69 -20.61
CA PRO A 146 9.83 8.73 -21.37
C PRO A 146 9.93 7.37 -20.68
N ASN A 147 9.75 7.31 -19.36
CA ASN A 147 9.75 6.06 -18.62
C ASN A 147 8.90 6.18 -17.36
N ILE A 148 8.19 5.11 -17.04
CA ILE A 148 7.48 4.88 -15.79
C ILE A 148 8.02 3.58 -15.18
N ASP A 149 8.32 3.63 -13.88
CA ASP A 149 8.77 2.46 -13.12
C ASP A 149 7.59 1.84 -12.36
N ILE A 150 6.69 2.68 -11.81
CA ILE A 150 5.51 2.24 -11.05
C ILE A 150 4.25 2.95 -11.53
N MET A 151 3.19 2.18 -11.80
CA MET A 151 1.82 2.66 -11.97
C MET A 151 0.96 2.14 -10.83
N VAL A 152 0.15 3.01 -10.22
CA VAL A 152 -0.89 2.58 -9.26
C VAL A 152 -2.24 2.90 -9.87
N VAL A 153 -3.06 1.89 -10.06
CA VAL A 153 -4.32 1.94 -10.78
C VAL A 153 -5.46 1.64 -9.81
N THR A 154 -6.51 2.43 -9.86
CA THR A 154 -7.77 2.19 -9.14
C THR A 154 -8.95 2.59 -10.03
N ASP A 155 -10.12 1.97 -9.83
CA ASP A 155 -11.40 2.40 -10.40
C ASP A 155 -12.30 3.10 -9.36
N GLY A 156 -11.79 3.27 -8.13
CA GLY A 156 -12.51 3.89 -7.03
C GLY A 156 -13.73 3.13 -6.50
N SER A 157 -13.89 1.85 -6.85
CA SER A 157 -15.08 1.07 -6.47
C SER A 157 -15.11 0.62 -5.02
N ARG A 158 -13.94 0.51 -4.37
CA ARG A 158 -13.83 0.05 -2.99
C ARG A 158 -12.74 0.80 -2.23
N ILE A 159 -12.84 2.12 -2.14
CA ILE A 159 -11.86 2.94 -1.44
C ILE A 159 -11.85 2.62 0.05
N LEU A 160 -10.81 1.92 0.52
CA LEU A 160 -10.67 1.48 1.91
C LEU A 160 -11.97 0.82 2.43
N GLY A 161 -12.48 1.26 3.59
CA GLY A 161 -13.79 0.91 4.12
C GLY A 161 -14.91 1.92 3.79
N LEU A 162 -14.66 2.86 2.88
CA LEU A 162 -15.59 3.95 2.53
C LEU A 162 -16.50 3.61 1.33
N GLY A 163 -16.13 2.59 0.55
CA GLY A 163 -16.93 2.08 -0.57
C GLY A 163 -16.65 2.81 -1.89
N ASP A 164 -17.69 2.93 -2.71
CA ASP A 164 -17.58 3.51 -4.05
C ASP A 164 -17.47 5.04 -4.00
N LEU A 165 -16.29 5.56 -4.36
CA LEU A 165 -16.00 6.98 -4.48
C LEU A 165 -15.74 7.42 -5.93
N GLY A 166 -15.91 6.52 -6.92
CA GLY A 166 -15.69 6.82 -8.34
C GLY A 166 -14.35 7.50 -8.61
N ALA A 167 -14.35 8.53 -9.46
CA ALA A 167 -13.15 9.29 -9.82
C ALA A 167 -12.48 10.02 -8.64
N ASN A 168 -13.18 10.22 -7.51
CA ASN A 168 -12.58 10.79 -6.31
C ASN A 168 -11.56 9.84 -5.66
N GLY A 169 -11.61 8.53 -5.99
CA GLY A 169 -10.64 7.54 -5.56
C GLY A 169 -9.19 7.81 -5.98
N MET A 170 -8.94 8.78 -6.87
CA MET A 170 -7.62 9.11 -7.39
C MET A 170 -6.63 9.47 -6.26
N GLY A 171 -7.13 10.02 -5.15
CA GLY A 171 -6.33 10.28 -3.95
C GLY A 171 -5.55 9.07 -3.46
N ILE A 172 -6.08 7.85 -3.60
CA ILE A 172 -5.42 6.60 -3.21
C ILE A 172 -4.21 6.30 -4.11
N SER A 173 -4.40 6.29 -5.44
CA SER A 173 -3.30 6.07 -6.39
C SER A 173 -2.19 7.09 -6.18
N ILE A 174 -2.54 8.36 -5.93
CA ILE A 174 -1.58 9.43 -5.64
C ILE A 174 -0.84 9.16 -4.32
N GLY A 175 -1.56 8.80 -3.27
CA GLY A 175 -1.01 8.45 -1.97
C GLY A 175 -0.01 7.30 -2.07
N LYS A 176 -0.39 6.18 -2.68
CA LYS A 176 0.49 5.02 -2.89
C LYS A 176 1.73 5.35 -3.71
N CYS A 177 1.59 6.10 -4.80
CA CYS A 177 2.76 6.58 -5.55
C CYS A 177 3.69 7.44 -4.68
N SER A 178 3.13 8.28 -3.79
CA SER A 178 3.92 9.07 -2.84
C SER A 178 4.67 8.16 -1.86
N LEU A 179 4.04 7.07 -1.42
CA LEU A 179 4.66 6.08 -0.54
C LEU A 179 5.73 5.24 -1.23
N TYR A 180 5.63 4.95 -2.53
CA TYR A 180 6.73 4.35 -3.30
C TYR A 180 7.98 5.23 -3.31
N VAL A 181 7.81 6.54 -3.46
CA VAL A 181 8.93 7.47 -3.45
C VAL A 181 9.51 7.62 -2.03
N ALA A 182 8.64 7.83 -1.04
CA ALA A 182 9.06 8.01 0.35
C ALA A 182 9.70 6.72 0.92
N GLY A 183 9.03 5.58 0.75
CA GLY A 183 9.40 4.29 1.30
C GLY A 183 10.49 3.56 0.53
N ALA A 184 10.46 3.55 -0.80
CA ALA A 184 11.42 2.81 -1.62
C ALA A 184 12.36 3.68 -2.45
N GLY A 185 12.22 5.01 -2.42
CA GLY A 185 13.07 5.88 -3.24
C GLY A 185 12.85 5.70 -4.74
N ILE A 186 11.65 5.27 -5.17
CA ILE A 186 11.33 5.36 -6.60
C ILE A 186 11.41 6.83 -7.02
N ARG A 187 11.94 7.11 -8.22
CA ARG A 187 12.06 8.50 -8.68
C ARG A 187 10.67 9.13 -8.83
N PRO A 188 10.41 10.32 -8.27
CA PRO A 188 9.09 10.97 -8.35
C PRO A 188 8.57 11.18 -9.78
N SER A 189 9.47 11.37 -10.75
CA SER A 189 9.08 11.56 -12.15
C SER A 189 8.62 10.27 -12.84
N ARG A 190 8.88 9.10 -12.24
CA ARG A 190 8.66 7.76 -12.79
C ARG A 190 7.57 6.97 -12.06
N VAL A 191 6.83 7.61 -11.16
CA VAL A 191 5.55 7.08 -10.66
C VAL A 191 4.40 7.70 -11.45
N LEU A 192 3.34 6.93 -11.67
CA LEU A 192 2.14 7.38 -12.36
C LEU A 192 0.87 6.88 -11.63
N PRO A 193 0.16 7.78 -10.94
CA PRO A 193 -1.19 7.51 -10.47
C PRO A 193 -2.15 7.40 -11.65
N VAL A 194 -3.01 6.40 -11.64
CA VAL A 194 -4.01 6.16 -12.69
C VAL A 194 -5.38 5.99 -12.04
N MET A 195 -6.39 6.64 -12.63
CA MET A 195 -7.81 6.48 -12.32
C MET A 195 -8.53 5.95 -13.56
N LEU A 196 -9.16 4.78 -13.42
CA LEU A 196 -10.08 4.23 -14.40
C LEU A 196 -11.51 4.66 -14.03
N ASP A 197 -11.96 5.76 -14.62
CA ASP A 197 -13.30 6.29 -14.35
C ASP A 197 -14.34 5.57 -15.21
N VAL A 198 -14.90 4.48 -14.71
CA VAL A 198 -15.95 3.70 -15.38
C VAL A 198 -17.36 4.09 -14.92
N GLY A 199 -17.52 5.27 -14.30
CA GLY A 199 -18.74 5.67 -13.61
C GLY A 199 -18.73 5.32 -12.11
N THR A 200 -19.81 5.64 -11.41
CA THR A 200 -19.97 5.34 -9.98
C THR A 200 -21.41 4.98 -9.66
N ASN A 201 -21.61 3.99 -8.80
CA ASN A 201 -22.92 3.60 -8.29
C ASN A 201 -23.33 4.44 -7.07
N ASN A 202 -22.46 5.34 -6.61
CA ASN A 202 -22.74 6.27 -5.53
C ASN A 202 -23.61 7.45 -6.02
N GLU A 203 -24.91 7.36 -5.77
CA GLU A 203 -25.89 8.39 -6.16
C GLU A 203 -25.57 9.78 -5.60
N LYS A 204 -25.01 9.85 -4.39
CA LYS A 204 -24.64 11.15 -3.78
C LYS A 204 -23.59 11.85 -4.62
N LEU A 205 -22.57 11.12 -5.11
CA LEU A 205 -21.54 11.68 -5.97
C LEU A 205 -22.09 12.05 -7.35
N ARG A 206 -22.96 11.22 -7.95
CA ARG A 206 -23.58 11.57 -9.24
C ARG A 206 -24.39 12.87 -9.18
N ASN A 207 -25.02 13.15 -8.04
CA ASN A 207 -25.82 14.34 -7.78
C ASN A 207 -25.00 15.53 -7.25
N ASP A 208 -23.75 15.33 -6.81
CA ASP A 208 -22.90 16.39 -6.26
C ASP A 208 -22.37 17.28 -7.40
N PRO A 209 -22.66 18.59 -7.45
CA PRO A 209 -22.17 19.48 -8.51
C PRO A 209 -20.64 19.60 -8.57
N LEU A 210 -19.92 19.27 -7.49
CA LEU A 210 -18.45 19.30 -7.44
C LEU A 210 -17.80 17.98 -7.85
N TYR A 211 -18.57 16.92 -8.10
CA TYR A 211 -18.01 15.66 -8.57
C TYR A 211 -17.41 15.81 -9.98
N LEU A 212 -16.16 15.36 -10.12
CA LEU A 212 -15.35 15.53 -11.33
C LEU A 212 -15.32 14.29 -12.24
N GLY A 213 -15.92 13.18 -11.83
CA GLY A 213 -15.99 11.95 -12.63
C GLY A 213 -17.26 11.82 -13.47
N GLN A 214 -17.38 10.69 -14.17
CA GLN A 214 -18.55 10.36 -14.96
C GLN A 214 -19.80 10.21 -14.07
N ARG A 215 -20.86 10.97 -14.42
CA ARG A 215 -22.15 10.98 -13.70
C ARG A 215 -23.09 9.85 -14.17
N THR A 216 -22.52 8.70 -14.49
CA THR A 216 -23.24 7.48 -14.89
C THR A 216 -23.03 6.38 -13.85
N SER A 217 -23.90 5.38 -13.84
CA SER A 217 -23.62 4.12 -13.14
C SER A 217 -22.35 3.48 -13.67
N ARG A 218 -21.74 2.61 -12.84
CA ARG A 218 -20.57 1.84 -13.27
C ARG A 218 -20.90 1.03 -14.52
N ALA A 219 -19.95 1.01 -15.46
CA ALA A 219 -20.03 0.21 -16.67
C ALA A 219 -20.24 -1.28 -16.33
N GLN A 220 -20.86 -2.01 -17.25
CA GLN A 220 -21.01 -3.45 -17.10
C GLN A 220 -19.66 -4.15 -17.24
N ASP A 221 -19.50 -5.34 -16.66
CA ASP A 221 -18.21 -6.06 -16.59
C ASP A 221 -17.54 -6.21 -17.96
N ARG A 222 -18.31 -6.51 -19.01
CA ARG A 222 -17.77 -6.59 -20.38
C ARG A 222 -17.07 -5.30 -20.80
N GLU A 223 -17.73 -4.15 -20.61
CA GLU A 223 -17.21 -2.85 -21.02
C GLU A 223 -16.05 -2.39 -20.13
N PHE A 224 -16.13 -2.68 -18.82
CA PHE A 224 -15.05 -2.48 -17.87
C PHE A 224 -13.78 -3.22 -18.30
N TYR A 225 -13.90 -4.52 -18.61
CA TYR A 225 -12.75 -5.32 -19.01
C TYR A 225 -12.23 -4.98 -20.40
N GLU A 226 -13.08 -4.55 -21.35
CA GLU A 226 -12.64 -4.02 -22.64
C GLU A 226 -11.72 -2.80 -22.46
N LEU A 227 -12.09 -1.87 -21.58
CA LEU A 227 -11.27 -0.69 -21.26
C LEU A 227 -9.97 -1.08 -20.53
N LEU A 228 -10.07 -1.96 -19.53
CA LEU A 228 -8.92 -2.37 -18.74
C LEU A 228 -7.91 -3.17 -19.58
N ASP A 229 -8.36 -4.04 -20.49
CA ASP A 229 -7.48 -4.73 -21.43
C ASP A 229 -6.71 -3.78 -22.32
N GLU A 230 -7.41 -2.81 -22.92
CA GLU A 230 -6.78 -1.80 -23.76
C GLU A 230 -5.75 -1.00 -22.96
N PHE A 231 -6.06 -0.66 -21.70
CA PHE A 231 -5.13 0.02 -20.80
C PHE A 231 -3.88 -0.83 -20.53
N MET A 232 -4.06 -2.10 -20.13
CA MET A 232 -2.96 -2.99 -19.80
C MET A 232 -2.05 -3.23 -21.00
N GLU A 233 -2.62 -3.39 -22.20
CA GLU A 233 -1.85 -3.51 -23.44
C GLU A 233 -1.11 -2.21 -23.79
N ALA A 234 -1.80 -1.07 -23.78
CA ALA A 234 -1.21 0.21 -24.14
C ALA A 234 -0.09 0.62 -23.16
N ALA A 235 -0.31 0.46 -21.86
CA ALA A 235 0.64 0.82 -20.81
C ALA A 235 1.88 -0.07 -20.84
N SER A 236 1.70 -1.39 -21.02
CA SER A 236 2.82 -2.34 -21.11
C SER A 236 3.61 -2.18 -22.42
N ALA A 237 2.98 -1.72 -23.50
CA ALA A 237 3.68 -1.38 -24.74
C ALA A 237 4.50 -0.08 -24.62
N GLU A 238 3.96 0.95 -23.96
CA GLU A 238 4.65 2.24 -23.79
C GLU A 238 5.78 2.16 -22.74
N TRP A 239 5.56 1.44 -21.64
CA TRP A 239 6.52 1.26 -20.54
C TRP A 239 6.64 -0.22 -20.14
N PRO A 240 7.36 -1.05 -20.91
CA PRO A 240 7.43 -2.50 -20.70
C PRO A 240 8.08 -2.93 -19.38
N ASN A 241 8.82 -2.04 -18.73
CA ASN A 241 9.48 -2.29 -17.46
C ASN A 241 8.69 -1.79 -16.24
N ALA A 242 7.54 -1.15 -16.46
CA ALA A 242 6.72 -0.67 -15.36
C ALA A 242 6.11 -1.83 -14.58
N VAL A 243 5.96 -1.63 -13.27
CA VAL A 243 5.11 -2.43 -12.39
C VAL A 243 3.73 -1.77 -12.35
N ILE A 244 2.67 -2.55 -12.52
CA ILE A 244 1.27 -2.09 -12.39
C ILE A 244 0.69 -2.64 -11.09
N GLN A 245 0.49 -1.79 -10.11
CA GLN A 245 -0.21 -2.12 -8.88
C GLN A 245 -1.69 -1.80 -9.02
N PHE A 246 -2.55 -2.78 -8.77
CA PHE A 246 -3.99 -2.58 -8.59
C PHE A 246 -4.33 -2.28 -7.14
N GLU A 247 -5.22 -1.33 -6.93
CA GLU A 247 -5.60 -0.82 -5.61
C GLU A 247 -7.10 -0.49 -5.54
N ASP A 248 -7.74 -0.86 -4.44
CA ASP A 248 -9.11 -0.47 -4.06
C ASP A 248 -10.17 -0.80 -5.13
N PHE A 249 -10.02 -1.96 -5.78
CA PHE A 249 -11.03 -2.55 -6.64
C PHE A 249 -12.09 -3.34 -5.84
N SER A 250 -13.28 -3.46 -6.40
CA SER A 250 -14.37 -4.26 -5.86
C SER A 250 -13.98 -5.74 -5.75
N ASN A 251 -14.53 -6.46 -4.76
CA ASN A 251 -14.16 -7.85 -4.52
C ASN A 251 -14.42 -8.77 -5.72
N ASN A 252 -15.49 -8.52 -6.47
CA ASN A 252 -15.82 -9.26 -7.68
C ASN A 252 -14.78 -9.05 -8.78
N HIS A 253 -14.22 -7.84 -8.93
CA HIS A 253 -13.19 -7.58 -9.95
C HIS A 253 -11.79 -7.99 -9.51
N CYS A 254 -11.44 -7.90 -8.22
CA CYS A 254 -10.06 -8.16 -7.77
C CYS A 254 -9.54 -9.54 -8.20
N PHE A 255 -10.33 -10.60 -8.05
CA PHE A 255 -9.90 -11.96 -8.40
C PHE A 255 -9.77 -12.15 -9.92
N ASP A 256 -10.77 -11.71 -10.67
CA ASP A 256 -10.78 -11.78 -12.13
C ASP A 256 -9.60 -11.01 -12.76
N ILE A 257 -9.29 -9.82 -12.22
CA ILE A 257 -8.12 -9.02 -12.63
C ILE A 257 -6.84 -9.83 -12.45
N MET A 258 -6.67 -10.47 -11.29
CA MET A 258 -5.48 -11.27 -11.00
C MET A 258 -5.39 -12.49 -11.93
N GLU A 259 -6.49 -13.23 -12.12
CA GLU A 259 -6.53 -14.36 -13.04
C GLU A 259 -6.17 -13.95 -14.48
N ARG A 260 -6.69 -12.81 -14.94
CA ARG A 260 -6.53 -12.31 -16.31
C ARG A 260 -5.12 -11.76 -16.59
N TYR A 261 -4.48 -11.11 -15.62
CA TYR A 261 -3.29 -10.30 -15.88
C TYR A 261 -2.02 -10.79 -15.18
N GLN A 262 -2.09 -11.48 -14.05
CA GLN A 262 -0.92 -11.77 -13.21
C GLN A 262 0.17 -12.57 -13.91
N LYS A 263 -0.17 -13.43 -14.87
CA LYS A 263 0.80 -14.22 -15.66
C LYS A 263 1.21 -13.57 -16.98
N LYS A 264 0.58 -12.44 -17.34
CA LYS A 264 0.76 -11.75 -18.62
C LYS A 264 1.53 -10.44 -18.48
N TYR A 265 1.37 -9.76 -17.35
CA TYR A 265 1.96 -8.45 -17.09
C TYR A 265 2.67 -8.43 -15.74
N ARG A 266 3.59 -7.48 -15.58
CA ARG A 266 4.25 -7.19 -14.29
C ARG A 266 3.28 -6.44 -13.38
N CYS A 267 2.29 -7.15 -12.87
CA CYS A 267 1.25 -6.57 -12.02
C CYS A 267 1.00 -7.38 -10.76
N PHE A 268 0.46 -6.70 -9.75
CA PHE A 268 0.03 -7.29 -8.49
C PHE A 268 -1.10 -6.46 -7.88
N ASN A 269 -1.79 -7.00 -6.88
CA ASN A 269 -2.82 -6.27 -6.13
C ASN A 269 -2.40 -6.13 -4.66
N ASP A 270 -2.30 -4.89 -4.16
CA ASP A 270 -1.82 -4.64 -2.79
C ASP A 270 -2.84 -5.09 -1.73
N ASP A 271 -4.14 -4.94 -2.00
CA ASP A 271 -5.21 -5.37 -1.07
C ASP A 271 -5.22 -6.88 -0.82
N ILE A 272 -4.77 -7.67 -1.80
CA ILE A 272 -4.67 -9.13 -1.72
C ILE A 272 -3.27 -9.53 -1.26
N GLN A 273 -2.26 -9.25 -2.09
CA GLN A 273 -0.93 -9.83 -1.96
C GLN A 273 -0.06 -9.01 -0.99
N GLY A 274 -0.17 -7.68 -1.05
CA GLY A 274 0.54 -6.78 -0.12
C GLY A 274 0.04 -6.92 1.32
N THR A 275 -1.28 -6.91 1.50
CA THR A 275 -1.94 -7.18 2.79
C THR A 275 -1.57 -8.57 3.28
N GLY A 276 -1.66 -9.60 2.42
CA GLY A 276 -1.29 -10.95 2.85
C GLY A 276 0.16 -11.06 3.31
N ALA A 277 1.10 -10.40 2.63
CA ALA A 277 2.51 -10.41 3.01
C ALA A 277 2.79 -9.68 4.34
N VAL A 278 2.23 -8.48 4.55
CA VAL A 278 2.49 -7.75 5.81
C VAL A 278 1.84 -8.47 6.99
N ILE A 279 0.64 -9.02 6.82
CA ILE A 279 -0.04 -9.73 7.90
C ILE A 279 0.66 -11.05 8.18
N ALA A 280 1.09 -11.80 7.17
CA ALA A 280 1.85 -13.04 7.37
C ALA A 280 3.17 -12.79 8.11
N ALA A 281 3.90 -11.72 7.78
CA ALA A 281 5.13 -11.36 8.48
C ALA A 281 4.90 -11.11 9.98
N GLY A 282 3.88 -10.32 10.32
CA GLY A 282 3.53 -10.05 11.72
C GLY A 282 2.96 -11.27 12.43
N PHE A 283 2.21 -12.11 11.71
CA PHE A 283 1.63 -13.33 12.24
C PHE A 283 2.70 -14.38 12.56
N LEU A 284 3.71 -14.55 11.71
CA LEU A 284 4.87 -15.42 11.98
C LEU A 284 5.59 -14.99 13.26
N ASN A 285 5.87 -13.69 13.40
CA ASN A 285 6.47 -13.12 14.61
C ASN A 285 5.58 -13.34 15.85
N ALA A 286 4.26 -13.18 15.71
CA ALA A 286 3.30 -13.41 16.78
C ALA A 286 3.24 -14.89 17.20
N MET A 287 3.26 -15.81 16.24
CA MET A 287 3.28 -17.25 16.49
C MET A 287 4.49 -17.66 17.32
N HIS A 288 5.70 -17.19 16.97
CA HIS A 288 6.93 -17.50 17.69
C HIS A 288 6.91 -17.08 19.16
N VAL A 289 6.15 -16.04 19.50
CA VAL A 289 6.06 -15.54 20.89
C VAL A 289 4.76 -15.95 21.60
N SER A 290 3.80 -16.56 20.90
CA SER A 290 2.51 -16.98 21.47
C SER A 290 2.64 -18.04 22.56
N GLY A 291 3.73 -18.83 22.51
CA GLY A 291 3.94 -19.99 23.37
C GLY A 291 3.09 -21.21 22.98
N VAL A 292 2.39 -21.14 21.85
CA VAL A 292 1.66 -22.28 21.25
C VAL A 292 2.51 -22.85 20.11
N PRO A 293 2.80 -24.17 20.09
CA PRO A 293 3.52 -24.80 18.99
C PRO A 293 2.85 -24.52 17.64
N VAL A 294 3.66 -24.27 16.60
CA VAL A 294 3.16 -23.86 15.28
C VAL A 294 2.18 -24.88 14.68
N ASN A 295 2.42 -26.18 14.89
CA ASN A 295 1.54 -27.28 14.47
C ASN A 295 0.26 -27.44 15.32
N GLU A 296 0.14 -26.74 16.44
CA GLU A 296 -1.04 -26.73 17.32
C GLU A 296 -1.88 -25.44 17.17
N GLN A 297 -1.43 -24.50 16.35
CA GLN A 297 -2.16 -23.28 16.05
C GLN A 297 -3.52 -23.61 15.43
N ARG A 298 -4.54 -22.84 15.80
CA ARG A 298 -5.89 -22.88 15.23
C ARG A 298 -6.32 -21.45 14.93
N VAL A 299 -6.37 -21.11 13.65
CA VAL A 299 -6.51 -19.74 13.16
C VAL A 299 -7.91 -19.56 12.61
N VAL A 300 -8.70 -18.68 13.23
CA VAL A 300 -10.04 -18.34 12.76
C VAL A 300 -10.02 -16.95 12.13
N PHE A 301 -10.47 -16.88 10.88
CA PHE A 301 -10.68 -15.65 10.13
C PHE A 301 -12.14 -15.24 10.20
N LEU A 302 -12.42 -14.01 10.61
CA LEU A 302 -13.69 -13.35 10.36
C LEU A 302 -13.59 -12.58 9.04
N GLY A 303 -14.34 -13.03 8.04
CA GLY A 303 -14.23 -12.59 6.65
C GLY A 303 -13.68 -13.71 5.77
N ALA A 304 -14.24 -13.81 4.56
CA ALA A 304 -13.82 -14.77 3.54
C ALA A 304 -13.82 -14.15 2.13
N GLY A 305 -13.54 -12.84 2.06
CA GLY A 305 -13.36 -12.10 0.80
C GLY A 305 -11.89 -12.09 0.35
N SER A 306 -11.59 -11.25 -0.65
CA SER A 306 -10.26 -11.15 -1.29
C SER A 306 -9.10 -10.94 -0.31
N ALA A 307 -9.24 -10.00 0.62
CA ALA A 307 -8.21 -9.76 1.63
C ALA A 307 -8.03 -10.97 2.56
N ALA A 308 -9.13 -11.56 3.05
CA ALA A 308 -9.06 -12.69 3.97
C ALA A 308 -8.41 -13.93 3.35
N THR A 309 -8.82 -14.30 2.12
CA THR A 309 -8.22 -15.45 1.43
C THR A 309 -6.77 -15.19 1.00
N GLY A 310 -6.44 -13.95 0.60
CA GLY A 310 -5.06 -13.58 0.28
C GLY A 310 -4.13 -13.65 1.48
N VAL A 311 -4.59 -13.17 2.65
CA VAL A 311 -3.87 -13.28 3.93
C VAL A 311 -3.74 -14.74 4.37
N ALA A 312 -4.82 -15.51 4.31
CA ALA A 312 -4.79 -16.92 4.67
C ALA A 312 -3.78 -17.71 3.81
N GLU A 313 -3.74 -17.43 2.50
CA GLU A 313 -2.82 -18.10 1.57
C GLU A 313 -1.36 -17.84 1.92
N ILE A 314 -0.96 -16.57 2.08
CA ILE A 314 0.44 -16.24 2.39
C ILE A 314 0.83 -16.72 3.78
N ILE A 315 -0.08 -16.68 4.77
CA ILE A 315 0.16 -17.30 6.09
C ILE A 315 0.42 -18.81 5.93
N ALA A 316 -0.40 -19.51 5.14
CA ALA A 316 -0.27 -20.95 4.95
C ALA A 316 1.04 -21.31 4.23
N GLU A 317 1.41 -20.58 3.17
CA GLU A 317 2.67 -20.75 2.44
C GLU A 317 3.89 -20.48 3.33
N LEU A 318 3.88 -19.36 4.07
CA LEU A 318 4.99 -18.99 4.95
C LEU A 318 5.16 -19.96 6.11
N ALA A 319 4.05 -20.38 6.75
CA ALA A 319 4.10 -21.37 7.82
C ALA A 319 4.48 -22.77 7.31
N ALA A 320 4.10 -23.14 6.08
CA ALA A 320 4.51 -24.39 5.48
C ALA A 320 6.03 -24.43 5.23
N LEU A 321 6.61 -23.31 4.80
CA LEU A 321 8.05 -23.14 4.65
C LEU A 321 8.77 -23.27 6.00
N GLU A 322 8.28 -22.61 7.06
CA GLU A 322 8.87 -22.66 8.40
C GLU A 322 8.77 -24.06 9.05
N LEU A 323 7.67 -24.76 8.80
CA LEU A 323 7.41 -26.11 9.32
C LEU A 323 8.02 -27.23 8.49
N GLU A 324 8.63 -26.92 7.34
CA GLU A 324 9.04 -27.90 6.33
C GLU A 324 7.91 -28.90 5.98
N THR A 325 6.70 -28.39 5.74
CA THR A 325 5.51 -29.20 5.47
C THR A 325 4.72 -28.71 4.25
N SER A 326 3.62 -29.39 3.89
CA SER A 326 2.79 -28.97 2.76
C SER A 326 1.81 -27.88 3.17
N VAL A 327 1.49 -26.98 2.23
CA VAL A 327 0.51 -25.91 2.42
C VAL A 327 -0.86 -26.49 2.79
N GLU A 328 -1.26 -27.61 2.19
CA GLU A 328 -2.53 -28.30 2.49
C GLU A 328 -2.62 -28.71 3.95
N LYS A 329 -1.51 -29.17 4.56
CA LYS A 329 -1.49 -29.53 5.97
C LYS A 329 -1.69 -28.31 6.86
N VAL A 330 -1.13 -27.16 6.49
CA VAL A 330 -1.33 -25.91 7.21
C VAL A 330 -2.75 -25.38 7.02
N ARG A 331 -3.35 -25.51 5.82
CA ARG A 331 -4.75 -25.12 5.59
C ARG A 331 -5.73 -25.81 6.55
N ASN A 332 -5.42 -27.03 7.00
CA ASN A 332 -6.22 -27.74 8.00
C ASN A 332 -6.25 -27.09 9.40
N SER A 333 -5.40 -26.10 9.69
CA SER A 333 -5.49 -25.30 10.93
C SER A 333 -6.23 -23.97 10.76
N VAL A 334 -6.68 -23.66 9.54
CA VAL A 334 -7.33 -22.40 9.18
C VAL A 334 -8.83 -22.59 9.00
N TYR A 335 -9.60 -21.65 9.53
CA TYR A 335 -11.07 -21.66 9.53
C TYR A 335 -11.57 -20.29 9.07
N LEU A 336 -12.31 -20.23 7.95
CA LEU A 336 -12.89 -18.98 7.46
C LEU A 336 -14.37 -18.88 7.83
N VAL A 337 -14.77 -17.75 8.38
CA VAL A 337 -16.16 -17.46 8.77
C VAL A 337 -16.66 -16.28 7.91
N ASP A 338 -17.75 -16.49 7.17
CA ASP A 338 -18.41 -15.42 6.41
C ASP A 338 -19.80 -15.10 6.98
N SER A 339 -20.59 -14.31 6.24
CA SER A 339 -21.93 -13.91 6.65
C SER A 339 -22.93 -15.07 6.85
N LYS A 340 -22.59 -16.29 6.40
CA LYS A 340 -23.40 -17.51 6.53
C LYS A 340 -22.83 -18.51 7.55
N GLY A 341 -21.77 -18.13 8.28
CA GLY A 341 -21.08 -18.98 9.26
C GLY A 341 -19.79 -19.57 8.72
N LEU A 342 -19.37 -20.70 9.29
CA LEU A 342 -18.14 -21.40 8.89
C LEU A 342 -18.20 -21.84 7.42
N VAL A 343 -17.13 -21.63 6.65
CA VAL A 343 -17.00 -22.11 5.27
C VAL A 343 -16.66 -23.60 5.30
N THR A 344 -17.60 -24.44 4.85
CA THR A 344 -17.49 -25.90 4.86
C THR A 344 -18.03 -26.50 3.56
N THR A 345 -17.63 -27.72 3.22
CA THR A 345 -18.22 -28.46 2.08
C THR A 345 -19.63 -28.96 2.38
N THR A 346 -20.05 -28.95 3.65
CA THR A 346 -21.37 -29.39 4.13
C THR A 346 -22.34 -28.24 4.36
N ARG A 347 -21.98 -27.00 3.99
CA ARG A 347 -22.81 -25.80 4.20
C ARG A 347 -24.08 -25.75 3.36
N GLY A 348 -24.11 -26.47 2.25
CA GLY A 348 -25.27 -26.64 1.38
C GLY A 348 -25.54 -25.47 0.42
N ASP A 349 -24.68 -24.46 0.37
CA ASP A 349 -24.71 -23.39 -0.63
C ASP A 349 -23.54 -23.49 -1.61
N GLU A 350 -23.65 -22.78 -2.73
CA GLU A 350 -22.56 -22.66 -3.69
C GLU A 350 -21.50 -21.68 -3.17
N LEU A 351 -20.31 -22.22 -2.88
CA LEU A 351 -19.16 -21.41 -2.46
C LEU A 351 -18.58 -20.66 -3.65
N ALA A 352 -18.26 -19.38 -3.46
CA ALA A 352 -17.47 -18.66 -4.44
C ALA A 352 -16.12 -19.37 -4.66
N PRO A 353 -15.55 -19.36 -5.90
CA PRO A 353 -14.35 -20.15 -6.23
C PRO A 353 -13.16 -19.94 -5.27
N HIS A 354 -12.92 -18.70 -4.83
CA HIS A 354 -11.84 -18.36 -3.90
C HIS A 354 -12.02 -18.95 -2.49
N LYS A 355 -13.23 -19.36 -2.10
CA LYS A 355 -13.52 -19.98 -0.79
C LYS A 355 -13.35 -21.49 -0.81
N VAL A 356 -13.46 -22.12 -1.97
CA VAL A 356 -13.43 -23.58 -2.12
C VAL A 356 -12.16 -24.21 -1.53
N PRO A 357 -10.93 -23.67 -1.76
CA PRO A 357 -9.71 -24.24 -1.18
C PRO A 357 -9.65 -24.19 0.36
N TRP A 358 -10.50 -23.36 0.98
CA TRP A 358 -10.55 -23.13 2.43
C TRP A 358 -11.73 -23.82 3.11
N ALA A 359 -12.59 -24.49 2.34
CA ALA A 359 -13.77 -25.15 2.87
C ALA A 359 -13.37 -26.34 3.74
N ARG A 360 -13.83 -26.32 5.00
CA ARG A 360 -13.62 -27.46 5.91
C ARG A 360 -14.33 -28.70 5.39
N THR A 361 -13.60 -29.80 5.33
CA THR A 361 -14.08 -31.13 4.92
C THR A 361 -14.33 -32.05 6.12
N ASP A 362 -13.88 -31.64 7.30
CA ASP A 362 -13.92 -32.37 8.57
C ASP A 362 -15.12 -32.01 9.45
N ILE A 363 -16.06 -31.21 8.95
CA ILE A 363 -17.27 -30.78 9.67
C ILE A 363 -18.50 -31.48 9.07
N ALA A 364 -19.15 -32.32 9.87
CA ALA A 364 -20.38 -33.00 9.46
C ALA A 364 -21.55 -32.01 9.27
N PRO A 365 -22.55 -32.31 8.41
CA PRO A 365 -23.69 -31.42 8.17
C PRO A 365 -24.41 -31.00 9.46
N GLU A 366 -24.64 -31.92 10.38
CA GLU A 366 -25.34 -31.68 11.65
C GLU A 366 -24.54 -30.77 12.58
N GLN A 367 -23.20 -30.86 12.55
CA GLN A 367 -22.33 -29.95 13.29
C GLN A 367 -22.38 -28.56 12.67
N ASN A 368 -22.33 -28.48 11.34
CA ASN A 368 -22.32 -27.23 10.60
C ASN A 368 -23.60 -26.40 10.82
N GLU A 369 -24.74 -27.05 11.08
CA GLU A 369 -25.99 -26.35 11.44
C GLU A 369 -25.84 -25.45 12.66
N SER A 370 -24.95 -25.80 13.60
CA SER A 370 -24.65 -25.03 14.80
C SER A 370 -23.54 -23.98 14.64
N LEU A 371 -22.83 -23.96 13.51
CA LEU A 371 -21.66 -23.09 13.28
C LEU A 371 -22.00 -21.86 12.43
N ARG A 372 -23.06 -21.15 12.82
CA ARG A 372 -23.64 -20.03 12.05
C ARG A 372 -23.08 -18.67 12.42
N THR A 373 -22.55 -18.52 13.63
CA THR A 373 -21.94 -17.27 14.09
C THR A 373 -20.46 -17.44 14.41
N LEU A 374 -19.72 -16.33 14.46
CA LEU A 374 -18.32 -16.35 14.91
C LEU A 374 -18.20 -16.93 16.32
N THR A 375 -19.12 -16.60 17.23
CA THR A 375 -19.12 -17.12 18.60
C THR A 375 -19.23 -18.64 18.64
N ASP A 376 -20.10 -19.23 17.82
CA ASP A 376 -20.24 -20.69 17.73
C ASP A 376 -18.94 -21.34 17.26
N VAL A 377 -18.33 -20.75 16.22
CA VAL A 377 -17.05 -21.21 15.67
C VAL A 377 -15.93 -21.10 16.70
N VAL A 378 -15.83 -19.99 17.43
CA VAL A 378 -14.81 -19.82 18.49
C VAL A 378 -14.99 -20.84 19.60
N ARG A 379 -16.22 -21.10 20.03
CA ARG A 379 -16.50 -22.11 21.07
C ARG A 379 -16.11 -23.51 20.60
N HIS A 380 -16.43 -23.86 19.35
CA HIS A 380 -16.14 -25.14 18.74
C HIS A 380 -14.64 -25.35 18.48
N VAL A 381 -14.01 -24.44 17.75
CA VAL A 381 -12.60 -24.55 17.29
C VAL A 381 -11.61 -24.33 18.43
N ARG A 382 -11.98 -23.54 19.45
CA ARG A 382 -11.07 -23.06 20.50
C ARG A 382 -9.79 -22.46 19.90
N PRO A 383 -9.90 -21.40 19.06
CA PRO A 383 -8.79 -20.83 18.32
C PRO A 383 -7.70 -20.27 19.23
N THR A 384 -6.48 -20.24 18.71
CA THR A 384 -5.32 -19.57 19.31
C THR A 384 -5.08 -18.21 18.68
N ALA A 385 -5.64 -17.98 17.50
CA ALA A 385 -5.61 -16.72 16.77
C ALA A 385 -6.97 -16.34 16.19
N LEU A 386 -7.33 -15.06 16.30
CA LEU A 386 -8.44 -14.43 15.55
C LEU A 386 -7.90 -13.36 14.62
N ILE A 387 -8.28 -13.43 13.34
CA ILE A 387 -7.92 -12.45 12.31
C ILE A 387 -9.20 -11.87 11.70
N GLY A 388 -9.37 -10.55 11.77
CA GLY A 388 -10.58 -9.84 11.36
C GLY A 388 -10.38 -9.04 10.08
N LEU A 389 -11.12 -9.38 9.03
CA LEU A 389 -11.05 -8.80 7.67
C LEU A 389 -12.46 -8.68 7.05
N ALA A 390 -13.46 -8.31 7.86
CA ALA A 390 -14.87 -8.28 7.46
C ALA A 390 -15.53 -6.90 7.50
N ALA A 391 -14.81 -5.85 7.91
CA ALA A 391 -15.36 -4.52 8.20
C ALA A 391 -16.52 -4.54 9.22
N ALA A 392 -16.50 -5.53 10.13
CA ALA A 392 -17.51 -5.76 11.15
C ALA A 392 -17.01 -5.25 12.51
N GLY A 393 -17.15 -3.94 12.73
CA GLY A 393 -16.67 -3.29 13.95
C GLY A 393 -17.27 -3.89 15.22
N GLY A 394 -16.43 -4.20 16.21
CA GLY A 394 -16.84 -4.79 17.49
C GLY A 394 -17.23 -6.28 17.44
N ALA A 395 -16.95 -6.98 16.33
CA ALA A 395 -17.29 -8.40 16.19
C ALA A 395 -16.51 -9.34 17.13
N PHE A 396 -15.32 -8.95 17.59
CA PHE A 396 -14.56 -9.69 18.60
C PHE A 396 -14.99 -9.20 19.98
N THR A 397 -15.95 -9.90 20.59
CA THR A 397 -16.59 -9.49 21.83
C THR A 397 -15.74 -9.81 23.06
N GLU A 398 -16.02 -9.13 24.18
CA GLU A 398 -15.37 -9.40 25.48
C GLU A 398 -15.51 -10.85 25.91
N GLU A 399 -16.71 -11.42 25.78
CA GLU A 399 -16.98 -12.82 26.13
C GLU A 399 -16.08 -13.77 25.34
N MET A 400 -15.95 -13.53 24.03
CA MET A 400 -15.15 -14.34 23.12
C MET A 400 -13.66 -14.27 23.47
N ILE A 401 -13.14 -13.07 23.72
CA ILE A 401 -11.73 -12.84 24.05
C ILE A 401 -11.40 -13.42 25.44
N LYS A 402 -12.28 -13.24 26.44
CA LYS A 402 -12.11 -13.86 27.76
C LYS A 402 -12.18 -15.38 27.70
N TYR A 403 -13.06 -15.95 26.88
CA TYR A 403 -13.11 -17.38 26.64
C TYR A 403 -11.81 -17.89 26.01
N MET A 404 -11.27 -17.20 25.00
CA MET A 404 -9.96 -17.54 24.42
C MET A 404 -8.84 -17.48 25.46
N ALA A 405 -8.80 -16.41 26.28
CA ALA A 405 -7.80 -16.22 27.31
C ALA A 405 -7.84 -17.30 28.40
N SER A 406 -8.97 -18.01 28.56
CA SER A 406 -9.10 -19.09 29.56
C SER A 406 -8.29 -20.34 29.22
N TYR A 407 -7.88 -20.51 27.95
CA TYR A 407 -7.11 -21.69 27.50
C TYR A 407 -5.89 -21.34 26.64
N CYS A 408 -5.81 -20.13 26.11
CA CYS A 408 -4.66 -19.63 25.36
C CYS A 408 -4.03 -18.48 26.16
N LYS A 409 -2.83 -18.71 26.71
CA LYS A 409 -2.16 -17.73 27.59
C LYS A 409 -1.89 -16.40 26.89
N ARG A 410 -1.54 -16.43 25.60
CA ARG A 410 -1.26 -15.26 24.76
C ARG A 410 -2.02 -15.37 23.43
N PRO A 411 -3.33 -15.08 23.43
CA PRO A 411 -4.12 -15.17 22.20
C PRO A 411 -3.62 -14.13 21.19
N ILE A 412 -3.53 -14.52 19.92
CA ILE A 412 -3.20 -13.60 18.82
C ILE A 412 -4.51 -12.98 18.33
N LEU A 413 -4.62 -11.65 18.38
CA LEU A 413 -5.83 -10.91 18.01
C LEU A 413 -5.47 -9.84 16.98
N PHE A 414 -5.83 -10.06 15.72
CA PHE A 414 -5.51 -9.16 14.61
C PHE A 414 -6.81 -8.51 14.08
N PRO A 415 -7.26 -7.37 14.63
CA PRO A 415 -8.41 -6.64 14.12
C PRO A 415 -7.99 -5.70 12.97
N LEU A 416 -8.04 -6.19 11.74
CA LEU A 416 -7.38 -5.56 10.58
C LEU A 416 -8.30 -4.67 9.75
N SER A 417 -9.60 -4.65 10.04
CA SER A 417 -10.54 -3.82 9.29
C SER A 417 -10.28 -2.32 9.47
N ASN A 418 -10.33 -1.59 8.36
CA ASN A 418 -10.10 -0.15 8.28
C ASN A 418 -11.40 0.61 7.93
N PRO A 419 -11.56 1.88 8.38
CA PRO A 419 -10.74 2.60 9.35
C PRO A 419 -10.95 2.08 10.80
N SER A 420 -10.35 2.72 11.82
CA SER A 420 -10.44 2.28 13.24
C SER A 420 -11.86 2.00 13.73
N SER A 421 -12.88 2.70 13.22
CA SER A 421 -14.31 2.47 13.55
C SER A 421 -14.88 1.15 13.03
N LYS A 422 -14.16 0.46 12.13
CA LYS A 422 -14.51 -0.85 11.56
C LYS A 422 -13.68 -1.99 12.16
N SER A 423 -12.73 -1.68 13.05
CA SER A 423 -11.87 -2.66 13.71
C SER A 423 -12.70 -3.63 14.56
N GLU A 424 -12.41 -4.93 14.44
CA GLU A 424 -13.19 -5.99 15.08
C GLU A 424 -13.14 -5.93 16.62
N VAL A 425 -12.05 -5.40 17.18
CA VAL A 425 -11.92 -5.03 18.60
C VAL A 425 -10.99 -3.83 18.72
N ASN A 426 -11.28 -2.93 19.66
CA ASN A 426 -10.34 -1.89 20.02
C ASN A 426 -9.13 -2.54 20.75
N PRO A 427 -7.88 -2.31 20.32
CA PRO A 427 -6.72 -2.87 21.00
C PRO A 427 -6.68 -2.65 22.52
N ASP A 428 -7.18 -1.51 23.00
CA ASP A 428 -7.27 -1.23 24.44
C ASP A 428 -8.16 -2.22 25.19
N ASP A 429 -9.31 -2.56 24.59
CA ASP A 429 -10.21 -3.59 25.11
C ASP A 429 -9.57 -4.97 25.03
N ALA A 430 -8.92 -5.31 23.90
CA ALA A 430 -8.23 -6.58 23.73
C ALA A 430 -7.15 -6.81 24.81
N TYR A 431 -6.37 -5.78 25.14
CA TYR A 431 -5.39 -5.86 26.23
C TYR A 431 -6.06 -5.98 27.60
N LYS A 432 -7.08 -5.18 27.90
CA LYS A 432 -7.78 -5.24 29.19
C LYS A 432 -8.46 -6.59 29.43
N TRP A 433 -9.14 -7.12 28.43
CA TRP A 433 -9.87 -8.39 28.53
C TRP A 433 -8.96 -9.62 28.62
N THR A 434 -7.67 -9.46 28.31
CA THR A 434 -6.65 -10.52 28.42
C THR A 434 -5.61 -10.25 29.49
N ASN A 435 -5.82 -9.26 30.37
CA ASN A 435 -4.84 -8.85 31.39
C ASN A 435 -3.44 -8.56 30.79
N GLY A 436 -3.43 -7.94 29.61
CA GLY A 436 -2.23 -7.51 28.89
C GLY A 436 -1.45 -8.63 28.20
N THR A 437 -2.00 -9.84 28.07
CA THR A 437 -1.28 -10.97 27.47
C THR A 437 -1.51 -11.15 25.98
N ALA A 438 -2.58 -10.58 25.41
CA ALA A 438 -2.86 -10.65 23.98
C ALA A 438 -1.72 -10.08 23.13
N ILE A 439 -1.51 -10.70 21.97
CA ILE A 439 -0.60 -10.19 20.93
C ILE A 439 -1.48 -9.52 19.88
N VAL A 440 -1.37 -8.19 19.74
CA VAL A 440 -2.30 -7.40 18.92
C VAL A 440 -1.58 -6.70 17.77
N ALA A 441 -2.09 -6.92 16.55
CA ALA A 441 -1.75 -6.13 15.37
C ALA A 441 -3.02 -5.61 14.70
N SER A 442 -3.15 -4.30 14.54
CA SER A 442 -4.31 -3.67 13.90
C SER A 442 -3.99 -3.20 12.48
N GLY A 443 -5.04 -3.02 11.65
CA GLY A 443 -4.89 -2.41 10.32
C GLY A 443 -4.71 -0.88 10.39
N SER A 444 -5.49 -0.25 11.27
CA SER A 444 -5.43 1.20 11.54
C SER A 444 -4.58 1.51 12.78
N PRO A 445 -4.02 2.73 12.90
CA PRO A 445 -3.28 3.12 14.08
C PRO A 445 -4.21 3.28 15.30
N PHE A 446 -3.71 2.87 16.47
CA PHE A 446 -4.37 3.04 17.78
C PHE A 446 -3.37 3.57 18.81
N PRO A 447 -3.84 4.34 19.81
CA PRO A 447 -2.98 4.77 20.91
C PRO A 447 -2.53 3.58 21.76
N SER A 448 -1.47 3.79 22.53
CA SER A 448 -1.03 2.83 23.55
C SER A 448 -2.06 2.72 24.69
N SER A 449 -2.12 1.54 25.29
CA SER A 449 -2.93 1.20 26.46
C SER A 449 -2.07 1.02 27.69
N VAL A 450 -2.66 1.21 28.87
CA VAL A 450 -2.00 0.92 30.15
C VAL A 450 -2.78 -0.13 30.90
N VAL A 451 -2.17 -1.29 31.14
CA VAL A 451 -2.75 -2.41 31.90
C VAL A 451 -1.75 -2.78 32.99
N ASP A 452 -2.18 -2.77 34.25
CA ASP A 452 -1.36 -3.06 35.43
C ASP A 452 -0.01 -2.30 35.48
N GLY A 453 -0.04 -1.03 35.07
CA GLY A 453 1.15 -0.17 35.01
C GLY A 453 2.09 -0.43 33.84
N LYS A 454 1.81 -1.44 32.98
CA LYS A 454 2.55 -1.71 31.75
C LYS A 454 1.92 -0.97 30.57
N VAL A 455 2.76 -0.26 29.81
CA VAL A 455 2.36 0.36 28.54
C VAL A 455 2.41 -0.68 27.42
N LEU A 456 1.30 -0.84 26.71
CA LEU A 456 1.12 -1.80 25.61
C LEU A 456 0.74 -1.03 24.35
N SER A 457 1.52 -1.18 23.29
CA SER A 457 1.26 -0.52 22.01
C SER A 457 0.92 -1.57 20.97
N PRO A 458 -0.26 -1.52 20.32
CA PRO A 458 -0.58 -2.43 19.24
C PRO A 458 0.38 -2.23 18.07
N ALA A 459 0.82 -3.35 17.49
CA ALA A 459 1.53 -3.31 16.22
C ALA A 459 0.56 -2.89 15.10
N GLN A 460 1.09 -2.33 14.00
CA GLN A 460 0.26 -2.00 12.83
C GLN A 460 0.73 -2.79 11.61
N GLY A 461 -0.16 -3.62 11.05
CA GLY A 461 0.06 -4.34 9.81
C GLY A 461 -0.09 -3.42 8.59
N ASN A 462 0.85 -2.49 8.41
CA ASN A 462 0.77 -1.48 7.34
C ASN A 462 1.48 -1.97 6.05
N ASN A 463 0.74 -2.07 4.94
CA ASN A 463 1.27 -2.51 3.65
C ASN A 463 2.49 -1.72 3.15
N LEU A 464 2.73 -0.51 3.67
CA LEU A 464 3.92 0.30 3.40
C LEU A 464 5.25 -0.43 3.71
N TYR A 465 5.25 -1.48 4.54
CA TYR A 465 6.44 -2.32 4.74
C TYR A 465 6.73 -3.28 3.58
N ILE A 466 5.77 -3.53 2.69
CA ILE A 466 5.86 -4.54 1.61
C ILE A 466 5.93 -3.89 0.24
N PHE A 467 4.85 -3.24 -0.20
CA PHE A 467 4.71 -2.86 -1.61
C PHE A 467 5.85 -1.98 -2.14
N PRO A 468 6.44 -1.04 -1.37
CA PRO A 468 7.54 -0.24 -1.88
C PRO A 468 8.76 -1.12 -2.21
N GLY A 469 9.12 -2.03 -1.31
CA GLY A 469 10.24 -2.95 -1.50
C GLY A 469 10.00 -3.95 -2.63
N VAL A 470 8.80 -4.54 -2.68
CA VAL A 470 8.40 -5.45 -3.77
C VAL A 470 8.46 -4.73 -5.12
N GLY A 471 7.84 -3.57 -5.25
CA GLY A 471 7.88 -2.84 -6.52
C GLY A 471 9.29 -2.39 -6.90
N LEU A 472 10.12 -1.96 -5.95
CA LEU A 472 11.53 -1.64 -6.23
C LEU A 472 12.31 -2.86 -6.72
N GLY A 473 12.16 -4.01 -6.05
CA GLY A 473 12.77 -5.27 -6.44
C GLY A 473 12.36 -5.69 -7.85
N CYS A 474 11.06 -5.64 -8.16
CA CYS A 474 10.53 -5.97 -9.48
C CYS A 474 10.96 -4.98 -10.58
N VAL A 475 11.08 -3.68 -10.28
CA VAL A 475 11.60 -2.66 -11.22
C VAL A 475 13.06 -2.94 -11.58
N ILE A 476 13.88 -3.32 -10.60
CA ILE A 476 15.30 -3.64 -10.81
C ILE A 476 15.45 -4.99 -11.52
N ALA A 477 14.68 -5.99 -11.10
CA ALA A 477 14.71 -7.34 -11.65
C ALA A 477 14.14 -7.42 -13.07
N GLN A 478 13.22 -6.53 -13.42
CA GLN A 478 12.51 -6.49 -14.70
C GLN A 478 11.81 -7.82 -15.05
N SER A 479 11.29 -8.53 -14.05
CA SER A 479 10.60 -9.82 -14.29
C SER A 479 9.41 -9.67 -15.24
N PRO A 480 9.14 -10.62 -16.14
CA PRO A 480 8.04 -10.48 -17.11
C PRO A 480 6.66 -10.39 -16.44
N TYR A 481 6.52 -11.02 -15.29
CA TYR A 481 5.36 -10.96 -14.41
C TYR A 481 5.79 -11.05 -12.93
N ILE A 482 4.85 -10.93 -11.99
CA ILE A 482 5.13 -11.02 -10.55
C ILE A 482 4.46 -12.27 -9.97
N PRO A 483 5.22 -13.33 -9.66
CA PRO A 483 4.69 -14.55 -9.06
C PRO A 483 4.29 -14.34 -7.60
N GLN A 484 3.45 -15.23 -7.07
CA GLN A 484 2.95 -15.15 -5.69
C GLN A 484 4.06 -15.34 -4.65
N GLU A 485 5.04 -16.18 -4.98
CA GLU A 485 6.21 -16.54 -4.16
C GLU A 485 7.07 -15.32 -3.78
N VAL A 486 7.03 -14.25 -4.59
CA VAL A 486 7.65 -12.96 -4.27
C VAL A 486 7.06 -12.35 -3.00
N PHE A 487 5.76 -12.52 -2.75
CA PHE A 487 5.10 -11.97 -1.56
C PHE A 487 5.35 -12.80 -0.30
N VAL A 488 5.49 -14.13 -0.44
CA VAL A 488 5.99 -15.00 0.65
C VAL A 488 7.41 -14.60 1.03
N THR A 489 8.26 -14.37 0.03
CA THR A 489 9.64 -13.91 0.24
C THR A 489 9.68 -12.53 0.90
N ALA A 490 8.84 -11.59 0.46
CA ALA A 490 8.73 -10.28 1.08
C ALA A 490 8.24 -10.37 2.54
N ALA A 491 7.28 -11.24 2.84
CA ALA A 491 6.80 -11.48 4.20
C ALA A 491 7.90 -12.06 5.10
N LEU A 492 8.65 -13.05 4.60
CA LEU A 492 9.78 -13.63 5.30
C LEU A 492 10.88 -12.60 5.56
N ALA A 493 11.25 -11.82 4.55
CA ALA A 493 12.22 -10.74 4.66
C ALA A 493 11.80 -9.73 5.74
N LEU A 494 10.54 -9.30 5.76
CA LEU A 494 10.01 -8.37 6.76
C LEU A 494 10.03 -8.98 8.17
N SER A 495 9.61 -10.24 8.33
CA SER A 495 9.56 -10.90 9.64
C SER A 495 10.94 -10.95 10.31
N ARG A 496 11.99 -11.17 9.51
CA ARG A 496 13.41 -11.24 9.94
C ARG A 496 14.02 -9.90 10.35
N LEU A 497 13.33 -8.78 10.12
CA LEU A 497 13.80 -7.44 10.51
C LEU A 497 13.42 -7.06 11.94
N VAL A 498 12.75 -7.96 12.67
CA VAL A 498 12.42 -7.77 14.08
C VAL A 498 12.90 -8.97 14.88
N ASP A 499 13.80 -8.73 15.82
CA ASP A 499 14.31 -9.79 16.69
C ASP A 499 13.22 -10.32 17.63
N THR A 500 13.15 -11.63 17.82
CA THR A 500 12.16 -12.28 18.70
C THR A 500 12.20 -11.73 20.13
N GLU A 501 13.37 -11.35 20.64
CA GLU A 501 13.51 -10.72 21.95
C GLU A 501 12.81 -9.36 22.04
N VAL A 502 12.88 -8.56 20.98
CA VAL A 502 12.15 -7.28 20.88
C VAL A 502 10.64 -7.54 20.84
N VAL A 503 10.20 -8.56 20.09
CA VAL A 503 8.78 -8.95 20.06
C VAL A 503 8.30 -9.35 21.46
N LEU A 504 9.09 -10.14 22.20
CA LEU A 504 8.76 -10.59 23.56
C LEU A 504 8.71 -9.42 24.57
N ALA A 505 9.69 -8.53 24.50
CA ALA A 505 9.84 -7.43 25.45
C ALA A 505 8.83 -6.30 25.19
N GLU A 506 8.66 -5.91 23.93
CA GLU A 506 7.94 -4.69 23.55
C GLU A 506 6.61 -4.93 22.84
N GLY A 507 6.32 -6.17 22.42
CA GLY A 507 5.12 -6.51 21.66
C GLY A 507 5.12 -5.98 20.22
N LYS A 508 6.25 -5.47 19.73
CA LYS A 508 6.39 -4.95 18.36
C LYS A 508 6.57 -6.10 17.38
N LEU A 509 5.62 -6.26 16.46
CA LEU A 509 5.66 -7.29 15.41
C LEU A 509 6.34 -6.82 14.11
N TYR A 510 6.54 -5.50 13.99
CA TYR A 510 7.08 -4.84 12.80
C TYR A 510 8.21 -3.86 13.17
N PRO A 511 9.14 -3.56 12.25
CA PRO A 511 10.18 -2.55 12.46
C PRO A 511 9.59 -1.14 12.65
N SER A 512 10.38 -0.19 13.16
CA SER A 512 9.94 1.22 13.19
C SER A 512 9.70 1.76 11.78
N ILE A 513 8.65 2.57 11.62
CA ILE A 513 8.34 3.21 10.34
C ILE A 513 9.42 4.22 9.90
N ASP A 514 10.21 4.75 10.84
CA ASP A 514 11.37 5.60 10.51
C ASP A 514 12.39 4.86 9.63
N GLY A 515 12.47 3.53 9.79
CA GLY A 515 13.37 2.64 9.06
C GLY A 515 12.80 2.11 7.75
N VAL A 516 11.64 2.59 7.27
CA VAL A 516 10.92 2.01 6.12
C VAL A 516 11.77 1.91 4.84
N ARG A 517 12.72 2.83 4.63
CA ARG A 517 13.66 2.76 3.51
C ARG A 517 14.63 1.59 3.62
N ASN A 518 15.13 1.34 4.83
CA ASN A 518 15.97 0.18 5.08
C ASN A 518 15.16 -1.11 4.93
N VAL A 519 13.92 -1.14 5.41
CA VAL A 519 12.99 -2.28 5.21
C VAL A 519 12.79 -2.53 3.71
N SER A 520 12.43 -1.50 2.95
CA SER A 520 12.17 -1.60 1.51
C SER A 520 13.42 -2.08 0.75
N MET A 521 14.61 -1.65 1.16
CA MET A 521 15.87 -2.13 0.59
C MET A 521 16.06 -3.64 0.82
N HIS A 522 15.88 -4.13 2.05
CA HIS A 522 16.01 -5.57 2.35
C HIS A 522 14.96 -6.41 1.63
N VAL A 523 13.69 -5.96 1.63
CA VAL A 523 12.63 -6.61 0.86
C VAL A 523 12.97 -6.64 -0.62
N ALA A 524 13.42 -5.52 -1.21
CA ALA A 524 13.79 -5.47 -2.62
C ALA A 524 14.94 -6.43 -2.97
N VAL A 525 15.95 -6.54 -2.11
CA VAL A 525 17.08 -7.47 -2.31
C VAL A 525 16.58 -8.92 -2.32
N ASP A 526 15.79 -9.33 -1.32
CA ASP A 526 15.28 -10.69 -1.22
C ASP A 526 14.33 -11.03 -2.38
N VAL A 527 13.51 -10.06 -2.81
CA VAL A 527 12.67 -10.20 -4.02
C VAL A 527 13.51 -10.39 -5.29
N ILE A 528 14.62 -9.67 -5.44
CA ILE A 528 15.54 -9.86 -6.58
C ILE A 528 16.18 -11.24 -6.52
N GLU A 529 16.65 -11.68 -5.35
CA GLU A 529 17.25 -13.02 -5.15
C GLU A 529 16.24 -14.12 -5.52
N GLU A 530 14.98 -13.98 -5.11
CA GLU A 530 13.93 -14.95 -5.44
C GLU A 530 13.62 -14.98 -6.94
N LEU A 531 13.46 -13.81 -7.57
CA LEU A 531 13.25 -13.74 -9.02
C LEU A 531 14.45 -14.29 -9.80
N GLN A 532 15.68 -14.15 -9.28
CA GLN A 532 16.87 -14.78 -9.84
C GLN A 532 16.83 -16.31 -9.69
N ARG A 533 16.40 -16.83 -8.54
CA ARG A 533 16.23 -18.27 -8.28
C ARG A 533 15.20 -18.90 -9.21
N MET A 534 14.10 -18.19 -9.47
CA MET A 534 13.05 -18.62 -10.38
C MET A 534 13.41 -18.46 -11.87
N GLY A 535 14.56 -17.86 -12.19
CA GLY A 535 14.95 -17.57 -13.59
C GLY A 535 14.10 -16.49 -14.26
N LEU A 536 13.41 -15.65 -13.47
CA LEU A 536 12.53 -14.59 -13.95
C LEU A 536 13.19 -13.21 -13.96
N ALA A 537 14.31 -13.02 -13.26
CA ALA A 537 15.06 -11.77 -13.27
C ALA A 537 15.94 -11.62 -14.53
N LYS A 538 16.20 -10.38 -14.94
CA LYS A 538 17.18 -10.07 -15.99
C LYS A 538 18.59 -10.60 -15.63
N THR A 539 19.39 -10.90 -16.65
CA THR A 539 20.60 -11.72 -16.51
C THR A 539 21.85 -10.97 -16.05
N ASP A 540 21.87 -9.63 -16.13
CA ASP A 540 23.02 -8.77 -15.81
C ASP A 540 23.06 -8.31 -14.33
N LEU A 541 22.20 -8.87 -13.47
CA LEU A 541 22.16 -8.53 -12.06
C LEU A 541 23.29 -9.22 -11.27
N PRO A 542 23.85 -8.54 -10.24
CA PRO A 542 24.75 -9.16 -9.28
C PRO A 542 24.12 -10.39 -8.63
N ARG A 543 24.94 -11.39 -8.29
CA ARG A 543 24.49 -12.65 -7.66
C ARG A 543 24.76 -12.73 -6.16
N ASN A 544 25.58 -11.84 -5.64
CA ASN A 544 25.84 -11.78 -4.20
C ASN A 544 25.03 -10.65 -3.55
N LYS A 545 24.62 -10.90 -2.30
CA LYS A 545 23.73 -10.02 -1.55
C LYS A 545 24.29 -8.62 -1.31
N SER A 546 25.58 -8.50 -1.04
CA SER A 546 26.24 -7.21 -0.79
C SER A 546 26.19 -6.28 -2.01
N ASP A 547 26.45 -6.81 -3.20
CA ASP A 547 26.36 -6.03 -4.45
C ASP A 547 24.92 -5.72 -4.83
N LEU A 548 23.96 -6.62 -4.54
CA LEU A 548 22.54 -6.32 -4.69
C LEU A 548 22.10 -5.17 -3.77
N ILE A 549 22.54 -5.15 -2.51
CA ILE A 549 22.29 -4.03 -1.58
C ILE A 549 22.83 -2.71 -2.17
N ASN A 550 24.06 -2.72 -2.68
CA ASN A 550 24.65 -1.53 -3.29
C ASN A 550 23.88 -1.08 -4.53
N LEU A 551 23.47 -2.02 -5.39
CA LEU A 551 22.65 -1.74 -6.57
C LEU A 551 21.30 -1.12 -6.17
N VAL A 552 20.59 -1.73 -5.22
CA VAL A 552 19.30 -1.23 -4.73
C VAL A 552 19.46 0.20 -4.20
N LYS A 553 20.47 0.47 -3.36
CA LYS A 553 20.76 1.83 -2.85
C LYS A 553 21.01 2.85 -3.97
N GLN A 554 21.66 2.47 -5.07
CA GLN A 554 21.87 3.36 -6.21
C GLN A 554 20.57 3.69 -6.97
N PHE A 555 19.58 2.78 -6.93
CA PHE A 555 18.27 3.01 -7.51
C PHE A 555 17.38 3.91 -6.62
N MET A 556 17.56 3.84 -5.30
CA MET A 556 16.82 4.67 -4.34
C MET A 556 17.19 6.15 -4.50
N TRP A 557 16.22 6.94 -4.94
CA TRP A 557 16.31 8.38 -5.09
C TRP A 557 16.31 9.09 -3.74
N GLU A 558 17.23 10.02 -3.57
CA GLU A 558 17.31 10.92 -2.42
C GLU A 558 16.71 12.29 -2.74
N PRO A 559 15.91 12.90 -1.83
CA PRO A 559 15.30 14.21 -2.03
C PRO A 559 16.32 15.33 -1.79
N GLN A 560 17.31 15.40 -2.66
CA GLN A 560 18.29 16.47 -2.72
C GLN A 560 18.02 17.34 -3.95
N TYR A 561 18.31 18.63 -3.84
CA TYR A 561 18.30 19.49 -5.01
C TYR A 561 19.36 19.03 -6.00
N LEU A 562 19.08 19.23 -7.29
CA LEU A 562 20.05 18.94 -8.31
C LEU A 562 21.31 19.78 -8.08
N GLU A 563 22.46 19.19 -8.42
CA GLU A 563 23.75 19.86 -8.26
C GLU A 563 23.80 21.19 -9.04
N PRO A 564 24.55 22.19 -8.57
CA PRO A 564 24.66 23.49 -9.24
C PRO A 564 24.99 23.39 -10.74
N GLU A 565 25.80 22.42 -11.15
CA GLU A 565 26.18 22.16 -12.55
C GLU A 565 24.96 21.89 -13.43
N TYR A 566 23.90 21.27 -12.90
CA TYR A 566 22.65 21.06 -13.63
C TYR A 566 22.06 22.39 -14.12
N TYR A 567 22.04 23.39 -13.24
CA TYR A 567 21.43 24.69 -13.49
C TYR A 567 22.36 25.59 -14.30
N LEU A 568 23.65 25.61 -13.95
CA LEU A 568 24.65 26.47 -14.59
C LEU A 568 25.05 25.99 -15.99
N SER A 569 24.81 24.72 -16.33
CA SER A 569 25.06 24.19 -17.67
C SER A 569 23.97 24.52 -18.70
N LYS A 570 22.84 25.11 -18.28
CA LYS A 570 21.76 25.51 -19.19
C LYS A 570 22.24 26.66 -20.07
N ARG A 571 22.08 26.51 -21.39
CA ARG A 571 22.39 27.56 -22.37
C ARG A 571 21.10 28.27 -22.75
N PHE A 572 21.15 29.57 -23.02
CA PHE A 572 19.96 30.38 -23.31
C PHE A 572 20.11 31.19 -24.61
N ASP A 573 21.00 30.72 -25.48
CA ASP A 573 21.38 31.33 -26.76
C ASP A 573 20.19 31.51 -27.70
#